data_AF-A0A383RDP7-F1
#
_entry.id   AF-A0A383RDP7-F1
#
_cell.length_a   1.000
_cell.length_b   1.000
_cell.length_c   1.000
_cell.angle_alpha   90.00
_cell.angle_beta   90.00
_cell.angle_gamma   90.00
#
_symmetry.space_group_name_H-M   'P 1'
#
loop_
_entity.id
_entity.type
_entity.pdbx_description
1 polymer ?
#
loop_
_entity_poly.entity_id
_entity_poly.type
_entity_poly.pdbx_seq_one_letter_code
_entity_poly.pdbx_strand_id
1 'polypeptide(L)'
;MNFVQIVGDASPIDDVKYQIFTYNNGTWEPISKKEVRRVYGGTHIPEPISVTPGNYEKIKITVEGYSSWVAIKEITFGYELNEVPDPEKPKDPEQKPDPTPTNGDRALLVVTMTTGLEKEFDLSMEEVNAFITWYENKQAGSGTASYAINKHNNNKGPFSTRKDYVIFDKILTFEVNEYNTK
;
A
#
# COMPACT_ATOMS: atom_id res chain seq x y z
N MET A 1 -6.94 6.06 5.46
CA MET A 1 -7.36 4.66 5.44
C MET A 1 -8.60 4.57 4.58
N ASN A 2 -8.76 3.53 3.76
CA ASN A 2 -9.99 3.26 3.02
C ASN A 2 -10.46 1.80 3.12
N PHE A 3 -9.74 0.95 3.85
CA PHE A 3 -10.25 -0.36 4.28
C PHE A 3 -9.70 -0.81 5.63
N VAL A 4 -10.39 -1.77 6.23
CA VAL A 4 -9.95 -2.53 7.40
C VAL A 4 -10.11 -4.02 7.11
N GLN A 5 -9.03 -4.79 7.21
CA GLN A 5 -9.09 -6.26 7.15
C GLN A 5 -9.04 -6.81 8.58
N ILE A 6 -9.94 -7.74 8.88
CA ILE A 6 -10.09 -8.33 10.22
C ILE A 6 -10.06 -9.84 10.08
N VAL A 7 -9.06 -10.48 10.67
CA VAL A 7 -8.93 -11.94 10.70
C VAL A 7 -9.54 -12.44 12.01
N GLY A 8 -10.65 -13.18 11.88
CA GLY A 8 -11.38 -13.77 13.00
C GLY A 8 -11.22 -15.29 13.05
N ASP A 9 -11.43 -15.86 14.23
CA ASP A 9 -11.53 -17.29 14.48
C ASP A 9 -12.72 -17.53 15.43
N ALA A 10 -13.61 -18.47 15.07
CA ALA A 10 -14.81 -18.76 15.82
C ALA A 10 -15.02 -20.27 15.92
N SER A 11 -15.28 -20.75 17.13
CA SER A 11 -15.64 -22.14 17.40
C SER A 11 -16.76 -22.20 18.45
N PRO A 12 -17.98 -22.64 18.08
CA PRO A 12 -18.41 -23.09 16.75
C PRO A 12 -18.43 -21.95 15.71
N ILE A 13 -18.53 -22.33 14.42
CA ILE A 13 -18.68 -21.42 13.27
C ILE A 13 -19.83 -20.45 13.53
N ASP A 14 -19.66 -19.17 13.20
CA ASP A 14 -20.67 -18.13 13.48
C ASP A 14 -20.75 -17.06 12.40
N ASP A 15 -21.91 -16.41 12.30
CA ASP A 15 -22.12 -15.27 11.41
C ASP A 15 -21.91 -13.97 12.20
N VAL A 16 -20.75 -13.36 11.98
CA VAL A 16 -20.25 -12.23 12.76
C VAL A 16 -20.51 -10.92 12.03
N LYS A 17 -21.08 -9.94 12.74
CA LYS A 17 -21.34 -8.61 12.20
C LYS A 17 -20.17 -7.69 12.53
N TYR A 18 -19.68 -7.00 11.51
CA TYR A 18 -18.61 -6.02 11.60
C TYR A 18 -19.09 -4.65 11.17
N GLN A 19 -18.70 -3.62 11.91
CA GLN A 19 -18.89 -2.22 11.48
C GLN A 19 -17.80 -1.33 12.07
N ILE A 20 -17.26 -0.43 11.24
CA ILE A 20 -16.16 0.48 11.59
C ILE A 20 -16.70 1.90 11.72
N PHE A 21 -16.20 2.60 12.73
CA PHE A 21 -16.57 3.97 13.09
C PHE A 21 -15.34 4.85 13.29
N THR A 22 -15.52 6.15 13.07
CA THR A 22 -14.60 7.21 13.51
C THR A 22 -15.24 8.05 14.61
N TYR A 23 -14.43 8.75 15.39
CA TYR A 23 -14.91 9.73 16.37
C TYR A 23 -14.80 11.14 15.81
N ASN A 24 -15.94 11.80 15.60
CA ASN A 24 -16.02 13.18 15.11
C ASN A 24 -16.92 14.00 16.04
N ASN A 25 -16.47 15.19 16.45
CA ASN A 25 -17.28 16.17 17.19
C ASN A 25 -18.09 15.60 18.37
N GLY A 26 -17.49 14.71 19.16
CA GLY A 26 -18.15 14.14 20.34
C GLY A 26 -18.93 12.84 20.09
N THR A 27 -19.04 12.40 18.84
CA THR A 27 -19.92 11.28 18.45
C THR A 27 -19.17 10.24 17.62
N TRP A 28 -19.57 8.97 17.74
CA TRP A 28 -19.08 7.90 16.89
C TRP A 28 -19.93 7.78 15.63
N GLU A 29 -19.32 7.96 14.46
CA GLU A 29 -19.98 7.95 13.16
C GLU A 29 -19.49 6.75 12.33
N PRO A 30 -20.39 6.00 11.67
CA PRO A 30 -19.99 4.85 10.86
C PRO A 30 -19.25 5.31 9.61
N ILE A 31 -18.13 4.64 9.31
CA ILE A 31 -17.35 4.84 8.09
C ILE A 31 -17.38 3.61 7.18
N SER A 32 -17.96 2.49 7.63
CA SER A 32 -18.26 1.32 6.79
C SER A 32 -19.75 1.02 6.78
N LYS A 33 -20.17 0.23 5.78
CA LYS A 33 -21.42 -0.54 5.90
C LYS A 33 -21.28 -1.59 7.01
N LYS A 34 -22.41 -2.06 7.52
CA LYS A 34 -22.43 -3.23 8.41
C LYS A 34 -22.29 -4.48 7.53
N GLU A 35 -21.22 -5.24 7.74
CA GLU A 35 -20.88 -6.46 7.00
C GLU A 35 -21.17 -7.68 7.87
N VAL A 36 -21.73 -8.75 7.29
CA VAL A 36 -21.89 -10.04 7.98
C VAL A 36 -20.97 -11.05 7.32
N ARG A 37 -20.11 -11.68 8.12
CA ARG A 37 -19.14 -12.67 7.62
C ARG A 37 -19.26 -13.96 8.40
N ARG A 38 -19.24 -15.06 7.66
CA ARG A 38 -19.16 -16.39 8.25
C ARG A 38 -17.73 -16.67 8.67
N VAL A 39 -17.51 -16.80 9.98
CA VAL A 39 -16.19 -17.03 10.57
C VAL A 39 -16.08 -18.49 11.00
N TYR A 40 -15.02 -19.15 10.55
CA TYR A 40 -14.75 -20.57 10.79
C TYR A 40 -13.67 -20.77 11.85
N GLY A 41 -13.60 -21.99 12.38
CA GLY A 41 -12.47 -22.43 13.20
C GLY A 41 -11.18 -22.49 12.37
N GLY A 42 -10.12 -21.82 12.82
CA GLY A 42 -8.83 -21.76 12.13
C GLY A 42 -8.44 -20.36 11.62
N THR A 43 -7.43 -20.27 10.75
CA THR A 43 -6.98 -18.98 10.19
C THR A 43 -7.43 -18.85 8.75
N HIS A 44 -8.38 -17.96 8.49
CA HIS A 44 -8.83 -17.59 7.16
C HIS A 44 -8.66 -16.08 6.97
N ILE A 45 -8.11 -15.66 5.84
CA ILE A 45 -7.89 -14.24 5.52
C ILE A 45 -9.09 -13.77 4.70
N PRO A 46 -10.03 -12.99 5.26
CA PRO A 46 -11.19 -12.53 4.51
C PRO A 46 -10.84 -11.29 3.69
N GLU A 47 -11.68 -10.99 2.69
CA GLU A 47 -11.61 -9.72 1.95
C GLU A 47 -11.65 -8.50 2.90
N PRO A 48 -11.03 -7.37 2.56
CA PRO A 48 -11.14 -6.15 3.37
C PRO A 48 -12.57 -5.62 3.52
N ILE A 49 -12.85 -4.90 4.60
CA ILE A 49 -14.06 -4.08 4.74
C ILE A 49 -13.71 -2.67 4.28
N SER A 50 -14.31 -2.22 3.17
CA SER A 50 -14.15 -0.86 2.70
C SER A 50 -14.71 0.14 3.72
N VAL A 51 -13.97 1.24 3.92
CA VAL A 51 -14.41 2.40 4.69
C VAL A 51 -14.39 3.64 3.79
N THR A 52 -15.10 4.69 4.18
CA THR A 52 -14.93 6.01 3.59
C THR A 52 -13.43 6.38 3.66
N PRO A 53 -12.80 6.84 2.56
CA PRO A 53 -11.41 7.25 2.61
C PRO A 53 -11.22 8.47 3.50
N GLY A 54 -10.27 8.41 4.45
CA GLY A 54 -9.97 9.55 5.30
C GLY A 54 -8.78 9.33 6.23
N ASN A 55 -8.33 10.42 6.87
CA ASN A 55 -7.41 10.35 8.00
C ASN A 55 -8.25 10.36 9.28
N TYR A 56 -8.13 9.32 10.08
CA TYR A 56 -8.96 9.12 11.27
C TYR A 56 -8.08 9.09 12.51
N GLU A 57 -8.38 9.94 13.49
CA GLU A 57 -7.64 10.00 14.76
C GLU A 57 -8.04 8.88 15.72
N LYS A 58 -9.30 8.45 15.68
CA LYS A 58 -9.84 7.41 16.56
C LYS A 58 -10.72 6.48 15.75
N ILE A 59 -10.44 5.19 15.86
CA ILE A 59 -11.20 4.13 15.21
C ILE A 59 -11.86 3.26 16.27
N LYS A 60 -13.13 2.91 16.03
CA LYS A 60 -13.84 1.87 16.78
C LYS A 60 -14.32 0.82 15.80
N ILE A 61 -14.06 -0.44 16.13
CA ILE A 61 -14.56 -1.60 15.38
C ILE A 61 -15.53 -2.31 16.29
N THR A 62 -16.75 -2.53 15.80
CA THR A 62 -17.72 -3.40 16.46
C THR A 62 -17.65 -4.78 15.83
N VAL A 63 -17.59 -5.81 16.67
CA VAL A 63 -17.58 -7.22 16.31
C VAL A 63 -18.65 -7.89 17.13
N GLU A 64 -19.75 -8.29 16.48
CA GLU A 64 -20.90 -8.89 17.16
C GLU A 64 -21.07 -10.32 16.63
N GLY A 65 -20.65 -11.30 17.43
CA GLY A 65 -21.01 -12.71 17.22
C GLY A 65 -22.50 -12.92 17.47
N TYR A 66 -23.10 -13.91 16.82
CA TYR A 66 -24.50 -14.27 16.99
C TYR A 66 -24.66 -15.40 18.01
N SER A 67 -23.87 -16.46 17.88
CA SER A 67 -24.01 -17.69 18.66
C SER A 67 -22.71 -18.18 19.31
N SER A 68 -21.56 -17.59 18.96
CA SER A 68 -20.27 -17.92 19.57
C SER A 68 -19.41 -16.70 19.87
N TRP A 69 -18.29 -16.94 20.54
CA TRP A 69 -17.24 -15.95 20.75
C TRP A 69 -16.39 -15.86 19.47
N VAL A 70 -15.90 -14.66 19.19
CA VAL A 70 -15.00 -14.41 18.05
C VAL A 70 -13.67 -13.96 18.62
N ALA A 71 -12.62 -14.75 18.38
CA ALA A 71 -11.26 -14.29 18.59
C ALA A 71 -10.80 -13.47 17.39
N ILE A 72 -10.24 -12.30 17.65
CA ILE A 72 -9.57 -11.50 16.63
C ILE A 72 -8.08 -11.83 16.68
N LYS A 73 -7.56 -12.31 15.55
CA LYS A 73 -6.14 -12.66 15.39
C LYS A 73 -5.33 -11.48 14.89
N GLU A 74 -5.84 -10.80 13.87
CA GLU A 74 -5.16 -9.70 13.21
C GLU A 74 -6.16 -8.62 12.78
N ILE A 75 -5.73 -7.36 12.87
CA ILE A 75 -6.42 -6.21 12.30
C ILE A 75 -5.40 -5.43 11.47
N THR A 76 -5.71 -5.26 10.18
CA THR A 76 -4.87 -4.51 9.25
C THR A 76 -5.65 -3.31 8.72
N PHE A 77 -5.07 -2.12 8.87
CA PHE A 77 -5.62 -0.86 8.38
C PHE A 77 -4.90 -0.46 7.10
N GLY A 78 -5.65 -0.24 6.02
CA GLY A 78 -5.04 -0.09 4.71
C GLY A 78 -5.55 1.10 3.89
N TYR A 79 -4.85 1.30 2.79
CA TYR A 79 -5.13 2.26 1.73
C TYR A 79 -5.08 1.49 0.40
N GLU A 80 -6.23 1.15 -0.19
CA GLU A 80 -6.33 0.87 -1.62
C GLU A 80 -5.96 2.16 -2.36
N LEU A 81 -4.93 2.11 -3.19
CA LEU A 81 -4.69 3.18 -4.15
C LEU A 81 -5.86 3.14 -5.13
N ASN A 82 -6.80 4.09 -5.05
CA ASN A 82 -7.78 4.27 -6.10
C ASN A 82 -6.99 4.42 -7.41
N GLU A 83 -7.21 3.52 -8.37
CA GLU A 83 -6.74 3.73 -9.73
C GLU A 83 -7.39 5.03 -10.20
N VAL A 84 -6.58 6.09 -10.27
CA VAL A 84 -6.97 7.33 -10.92
C VAL A 84 -7.36 6.94 -12.35
N PRO A 85 -8.53 7.35 -12.87
CA PRO A 85 -8.89 7.08 -14.25
C PRO A 85 -7.76 7.61 -15.12
N ASP A 86 -7.09 6.69 -15.79
CA ASP A 86 -5.97 6.91 -16.69
C ASP A 86 -6.31 8.01 -17.70
N PRO A 87 -5.80 9.25 -17.54
CA PRO A 87 -5.94 10.26 -18.57
C PRO A 87 -4.92 9.88 -19.64
N GLU A 88 -5.41 9.12 -20.64
CA GLU A 88 -4.64 8.58 -21.75
C GLU A 88 -3.42 7.76 -21.31
N LYS A 89 -3.64 6.46 -21.20
CA LYS A 89 -2.63 5.41 -21.26
C LYS A 89 -1.47 5.85 -22.15
N PRO A 90 -0.33 6.28 -21.60
CA PRO A 90 0.87 6.40 -22.40
C PRO A 90 1.07 5.01 -22.97
N LYS A 91 1.14 4.90 -24.31
CA LYS A 91 1.45 3.64 -24.96
C LYS A 91 2.61 3.01 -24.21
N ASP A 92 2.35 1.83 -23.65
CA ASP A 92 3.31 0.95 -23.01
C ASP A 92 4.64 1.05 -23.79
N PRO A 93 5.72 1.59 -23.21
CA PRO A 93 7.03 1.34 -23.76
C PRO A 93 7.29 -0.13 -23.48
N GLU A 94 6.80 -0.95 -24.42
CA GLU A 94 7.27 -2.27 -24.80
C GLU A 94 8.06 -2.95 -23.68
N GLN A 95 7.45 -3.92 -22.99
CA GLN A 95 8.10 -4.83 -22.04
C GLN A 95 9.55 -5.12 -22.44
N LYS A 96 10.48 -4.32 -21.93
CA LYS A 96 11.89 -4.66 -22.00
C LYS A 96 12.05 -5.84 -21.04
N PRO A 97 12.72 -6.93 -21.48
CA PRO A 97 13.09 -7.99 -20.56
C PRO A 97 13.81 -7.37 -19.36
N ASP A 98 13.54 -7.92 -18.17
CA ASP A 98 14.24 -7.64 -16.91
C ASP A 98 15.71 -7.42 -17.26
N PRO A 99 16.28 -6.21 -17.08
CA PRO A 99 17.62 -5.94 -17.59
C PRO A 99 18.57 -6.92 -16.93
N THR A 100 19.09 -7.85 -17.74
CA THR A 100 20.33 -8.58 -17.42
C THR A 100 21.32 -7.55 -16.91
N PRO A 101 22.04 -7.79 -15.81
CA PRO A 101 22.91 -6.79 -15.22
C PRO A 101 23.92 -6.32 -16.26
N THR A 102 23.64 -5.18 -16.88
CA THR A 102 24.57 -4.50 -17.74
C THR A 102 25.63 -3.96 -16.80
N ASN A 103 26.84 -4.51 -16.91
CA ASN A 103 28.03 -3.94 -16.26
C ASN A 103 28.07 -2.43 -16.57
N GLY A 104 27.99 -1.60 -15.54
CA GLY A 104 28.06 -0.15 -15.72
C GLY A 104 27.50 0.62 -14.55
N ASP A 105 26.25 1.06 -14.64
CA ASP A 105 25.82 2.24 -13.89
C ASP A 105 24.55 1.92 -13.07
N ARG A 106 24.75 1.51 -11.81
CA ARG A 106 23.68 1.30 -10.83
C ARG A 106 23.79 2.31 -9.71
N ALA A 107 22.68 2.59 -9.04
CA ALA A 107 22.70 3.38 -7.83
C ALA A 107 21.76 2.80 -6.78
N LEU A 108 22.13 3.02 -5.51
CA LEU A 108 21.22 2.85 -4.40
C LEU A 108 20.45 4.16 -4.22
N LEU A 109 19.17 4.15 -4.58
CA LEU A 109 18.24 5.23 -4.30
C LEU A 109 17.66 5.04 -2.89
N VAL A 110 17.95 5.98 -2.00
CA VAL A 110 17.40 6.00 -0.63
C VAL A 110 16.36 7.09 -0.55
N VAL A 111 15.10 6.73 -0.31
CA VAL A 111 14.00 7.68 -0.14
C VAL A 111 13.64 7.76 1.33
N THR A 112 13.85 8.94 1.93
CA THR A 112 13.42 9.22 3.30
C THR A 112 12.03 9.81 3.27
N MET A 113 11.08 9.13 3.90
CA MET A 113 9.71 9.61 4.02
C MET A 113 9.59 10.68 5.10
N THR A 114 8.54 11.50 5.05
CA THR A 114 8.18 12.50 6.08
C THR A 114 8.01 11.91 7.49
N THR A 115 7.80 10.60 7.60
CA THR A 115 7.77 9.87 8.86
C THR A 115 9.15 9.50 9.41
N GLY A 116 10.23 9.78 8.67
CA GLY A 116 11.59 9.28 8.93
C GLY A 116 11.82 7.84 8.50
N LEU A 117 10.85 7.18 7.85
CA LEU A 117 11.05 5.84 7.29
C LEU A 117 11.92 5.93 6.05
N GLU A 118 13.03 5.18 6.03
CA GLU A 118 13.87 5.04 4.84
C GLU A 118 13.45 3.83 4.00
N LYS A 119 13.44 4.03 2.68
CA LYS A 119 13.23 2.98 1.69
C LYS A 119 14.41 2.97 0.73
N GLU A 120 15.04 1.81 0.59
CA GLU A 120 16.20 1.64 -0.28
C GLU A 120 15.86 0.81 -1.52
N PHE A 121 16.34 1.27 -2.67
CA PHE A 121 16.14 0.62 -3.96
C PHE A 121 17.46 0.56 -4.72
N ASP A 122 17.82 -0.64 -5.14
CA ASP A 122 18.96 -0.84 -6.02
C ASP A 122 18.50 -0.83 -7.49
N LEU A 123 18.81 0.25 -8.19
CA LEU A 123 18.24 0.60 -9.49
C LEU A 123 19.33 0.83 -10.54
N SER A 124 18.96 0.71 -11.82
CA SER A 124 19.78 1.24 -12.91
C SER A 124 19.74 2.78 -12.92
N MET A 125 20.76 3.42 -13.50
CA MET A 125 20.72 4.89 -13.65
C MET A 125 19.58 5.40 -14.53
N GLU A 126 19.08 4.59 -15.47
CA GLU A 126 17.87 4.92 -16.25
C GLU A 126 16.65 5.09 -15.33
N GLU A 127 16.47 4.16 -14.39
CA GLU A 127 15.36 4.18 -13.43
C GLU A 127 15.49 5.30 -12.40
N VAL A 128 16.71 5.57 -11.93
CA VAL A 128 16.99 6.70 -11.04
C VAL A 128 16.67 8.03 -11.70
N ASN A 129 17.11 8.23 -12.95
CA ASN A 129 16.81 9.45 -13.69
C ASN A 129 15.31 9.61 -13.97
N ALA A 130 14.60 8.51 -14.22
CA ALA A 130 13.15 8.52 -14.37
C ALA A 130 12.45 8.92 -13.06
N PHE A 131 12.93 8.45 -11.90
CA PHE A 131 12.43 8.88 -10.58
C PHE A 131 12.67 10.38 -10.34
N ILE A 132 13.88 10.88 -10.58
CA ILE A 132 14.23 12.31 -10.41
C ILE A 132 13.36 13.17 -11.32
N THR A 133 13.22 12.80 -12.59
CA THR A 133 12.39 13.55 -13.56
C THR A 133 10.93 13.62 -13.09
N TRP A 134 10.38 12.52 -12.60
CA TRP A 134 9.04 12.52 -12.02
C TRP A 134 8.93 13.48 -10.83
N TYR A 135 9.90 13.43 -9.90
CA TYR A 135 9.90 14.27 -8.71
C TYR A 135 9.93 15.76 -9.07
N GLU A 136 10.83 16.17 -9.97
CA GLU A 136 10.96 17.57 -10.41
C GLU A 136 9.72 18.04 -11.18
N ASN A 137 9.17 17.21 -12.07
CA ASN A 137 7.91 17.54 -12.77
C ASN A 137 6.77 17.76 -11.78
N LYS A 138 6.71 16.94 -10.73
CA LYS A 138 5.69 17.06 -9.68
C LYS A 138 5.87 18.29 -8.81
N GLN A 139 7.10 18.61 -8.44
CA GLN A 139 7.45 19.84 -7.75
C GLN A 139 7.12 21.08 -8.61
N ALA A 140 7.26 21.00 -9.93
CA ALA A 140 6.85 22.05 -10.87
C ALA A 140 5.33 22.15 -11.08
N GLY A 141 4.52 21.32 -10.39
CA GLY A 141 3.06 21.35 -10.41
C GLY A 141 2.41 20.48 -11.49
N SER A 142 3.17 19.60 -12.14
CA SER A 142 2.70 18.73 -13.22
C SER A 142 2.90 17.24 -12.92
N GLY A 143 2.26 16.33 -13.64
CA GLY A 143 2.50 14.89 -13.44
C GLY A 143 1.83 14.28 -12.19
N THR A 144 2.10 12.99 -12.01
CA THR A 144 1.39 12.12 -11.05
C THR A 144 1.81 12.37 -9.61
N ALA A 145 0.88 12.18 -8.66
CA ALA A 145 1.19 12.29 -7.23
C ALA A 145 2.00 11.10 -6.67
N SER A 146 2.13 10.02 -7.45
CA SER A 146 2.85 8.82 -7.08
C SER A 146 3.76 8.34 -8.20
N TYR A 147 4.79 7.58 -7.82
CA TYR A 147 5.72 6.91 -8.74
C TYR A 147 5.98 5.48 -8.31
N ALA A 148 5.94 4.57 -9.27
CA ALA A 148 6.11 3.14 -9.05
C ALA A 148 7.57 2.74 -9.30
N ILE A 149 8.27 2.33 -8.26
CA ILE A 149 9.65 1.85 -8.32
C ILE A 149 9.64 0.33 -8.38
N ASN A 150 10.27 -0.27 -9.38
CA ASN A 150 10.40 -1.73 -9.47
C ASN A 150 11.36 -2.24 -8.39
N LYS A 151 10.96 -3.27 -7.62
CA LYS A 151 11.82 -3.91 -6.61
C LYS A 151 12.69 -5.02 -7.19
N HIS A 152 12.66 -5.23 -8.50
CA HIS A 152 13.48 -6.18 -9.23
C HIS A 152 13.47 -7.57 -8.58
N ASN A 153 14.65 -8.13 -8.31
CA ASN A 153 14.82 -9.45 -7.72
C ASN A 153 14.65 -9.49 -6.19
N ASN A 154 14.36 -8.36 -5.52
CA ASN A 154 14.32 -8.32 -4.06
C ASN A 154 12.99 -8.88 -3.49
N ASN A 155 13.12 -10.00 -2.77
CA ASN A 155 12.05 -10.70 -2.04
C ASN A 155 10.92 -11.21 -2.95
N LYS A 156 11.28 -12.00 -3.99
CA LYS A 156 10.32 -12.68 -4.88
C LYS A 156 9.61 -13.81 -4.11
N GLY A 157 8.50 -13.46 -3.46
CA GLY A 157 7.40 -14.40 -3.16
C GLY A 157 6.70 -14.85 -4.45
N PRO A 158 5.47 -15.39 -4.40
CA PRO A 158 4.73 -15.84 -5.59
C PRO A 158 4.20 -14.70 -6.49
N PHE A 159 4.91 -13.56 -6.54
CA PHE A 159 4.50 -12.36 -7.26
C PHE A 159 5.16 -12.30 -8.64
N SER A 160 4.38 -12.03 -9.69
CA SER A 160 4.87 -11.84 -11.06
C SER A 160 5.60 -10.50 -11.25
N THR A 161 5.18 -9.46 -10.52
CA THR A 161 5.86 -8.16 -10.44
C THR A 161 5.73 -7.61 -9.03
N ARG A 162 6.70 -6.78 -8.60
CA ARG A 162 6.65 -6.12 -7.29
C ARG A 162 7.15 -4.69 -7.42
N LYS A 163 6.25 -3.73 -7.28
CA LYS A 163 6.56 -2.30 -7.30
C LYS A 163 6.31 -1.70 -5.91
N ASP A 164 7.14 -0.75 -5.51
CA ASP A 164 6.89 0.12 -4.36
C ASP A 164 6.43 1.48 -4.86
N TYR A 165 5.33 1.99 -4.34
CA TYR A 165 4.80 3.29 -4.76
C TYR A 165 5.20 4.34 -3.74
N VAL A 166 5.98 5.32 -4.19
CA VAL A 166 6.28 6.52 -3.39
C VAL A 166 5.24 7.59 -3.68
N ILE A 167 4.89 8.38 -2.65
CA ILE A 167 3.97 9.50 -2.78
C ILE A 167 4.77 10.78 -2.63
N PHE A 168 4.64 11.68 -3.60
CA PHE A 168 5.41 12.92 -3.68
C PHE A 168 5.35 13.72 -2.38
N ASP A 169 4.14 14.04 -1.90
CA ASP A 169 3.89 14.80 -0.67
C ASP A 169 4.38 14.10 0.62
N LYS A 170 4.86 12.86 0.52
CA LYS A 170 5.37 12.07 1.64
C LYS A 170 6.86 11.85 1.59
N ILE A 171 7.57 12.35 0.59
CA ILE A 171 9.03 12.33 0.53
C ILE A 171 9.56 13.54 1.31
N LEU A 172 10.47 13.29 2.25
CA LEU A 172 11.21 14.33 2.97
C LEU A 172 12.48 14.70 2.19
N THR A 173 13.24 13.69 1.79
CA THR A 173 14.47 13.81 0.99
C THR A 173 14.75 12.50 0.27
N PHE A 174 15.62 12.52 -0.73
CA PHE A 174 16.18 11.31 -1.34
C PHE A 174 17.67 11.47 -1.61
N GLU A 175 18.38 10.34 -1.61
CA GLU A 175 19.80 10.25 -1.90
C GLU A 175 20.02 9.28 -3.06
N VAL A 176 20.99 9.61 -3.92
CA VAL A 176 21.41 8.76 -5.04
C VAL A 176 22.87 8.41 -4.84
N ASN A 177 23.13 7.14 -4.54
CA ASN A 177 24.48 6.63 -4.31
C ASN A 177 24.90 5.74 -5.49
N GLU A 178 25.51 6.35 -6.50
CA GLU A 178 26.02 5.63 -7.68
C GLU A 178 27.18 4.70 -7.32
N TYR A 179 27.20 3.50 -7.91
CA TYR A 179 28.26 2.53 -7.70
C TYR A 179 28.48 1.66 -8.94
N ASN A 180 29.72 1.21 -9.11
CA ASN A 180 30.11 0.31 -10.19
C ASN A 180 30.19 -1.12 -9.64
N THR A 181 29.57 -2.07 -10.34
CA THR A 181 29.79 -3.51 -10.09
C THR A 181 31.16 -3.87 -10.63
N LYS A 182 32.12 -4.15 -9.75
CA LYS A 182 33.45 -4.67 -10.13
C LYS A 182 33.39 -6.13 -10.54
#